data_AF-W0MM93-F1
#
_entry.id   AF-W0MM93-F1
#
_cell.length_a   1.000
_cell.length_b   1.000
_cell.length_c   1.000
_cell.angle_alpha   90.00
_cell.angle_beta   90.00
_cell.angle_gamma   90.00
#
_symmetry.space_group_name_H-M   'P 1'
#
loop_
_entity.id
_entity.type
_entity.pdbx_description
1 polymer ?
#
loop_
_entity_poly.entity_id
_entity_poly.type
_entity_poly.pdbx_seq_one_letter_code
_entity_poly.pdbx_strand_id
1 'polypeptide(L)'
;MELSTADIEVYTSDDDPIRLIGIPFTFNPGERTIYTGADNTSAAVLRAGWLGLKTEPFKGWQSAHVLSVTGSNGDDRVFEVKRNFNNPLQEGDWLWFPAMPGEVAPFRT
;
A
#
# COMPACT_ATOMS: atom_id res chain seq x y z
N MET A 1 -8.81 18.95 1.90
CA MET A 1 -8.74 17.48 1.83
C MET A 1 -8.35 17.04 3.24
N GLU A 2 -9.29 16.47 4.02
CA GLU A 2 -8.97 16.01 5.37
C GLU A 2 -8.01 14.82 5.26
N LEU A 3 -6.84 14.93 5.89
CA LEU A 3 -5.89 13.83 5.98
C LEU A 3 -6.39 12.87 7.06
N SER A 4 -6.62 11.62 6.70
CA SER A 4 -6.92 10.58 7.67
C SER A 4 -5.64 10.19 8.41
N THR A 5 -5.74 9.96 9.71
CA THR A 5 -4.66 9.42 10.53
C THR A 5 -4.93 7.95 10.83
N ALA A 6 -3.88 7.14 10.85
CA ALA A 6 -3.98 5.71 11.16
C ALA A 6 -2.76 5.21 11.92
N ASP A 7 -2.96 4.10 12.64
CA ASP A 7 -1.87 3.24 13.06
C ASP A 7 -1.50 2.33 11.89
N ILE A 8 -0.21 2.23 11.58
CA ILE A 8 0.27 1.49 10.42
C ILE A 8 1.36 0.52 10.85
N GLU A 9 1.16 -0.76 10.54
CA GLU A 9 2.19 -1.79 10.67
C GLU A 9 2.81 -2.07 9.31
N VAL A 10 4.13 -1.96 9.23
CA VAL A 10 4.90 -2.14 8.00
C VAL A 10 5.73 -3.41 8.13
N TYR A 11 5.39 -4.39 7.31
CA TYR A 11 6.08 -5.68 7.25
C TYR A 11 7.19 -5.59 6.20
N THR A 12 8.42 -5.89 6.61
CA THR A 12 9.63 -5.82 5.78
C THR A 12 10.26 -7.22 5.67
N SER A 13 11.15 -7.42 4.70
CA SER A 13 11.61 -8.77 4.32
C SER A 13 12.31 -9.56 5.42
N ASP A 14 13.04 -8.90 6.32
CA ASP A 14 13.97 -9.56 7.24
C ASP A 14 13.97 -9.01 8.68
N ASP A 15 13.03 -8.12 9.02
CA ASP A 15 12.94 -7.49 10.34
C ASP A 15 11.52 -7.61 10.92
N ASP A 16 11.41 -7.46 12.25
CA ASP A 16 10.11 -7.33 12.95
C ASP A 16 9.27 -6.20 12.33
N PRO A 17 7.92 -6.31 12.34
CA PRO A 17 7.05 -5.26 11.81
C PRO A 17 7.30 -3.91 12.49
N ILE A 18 7.47 -2.87 11.67
CA ILE A 18 7.60 -1.50 12.16
C ILE A 18 6.22 -0.92 12.40
N ARG A 19 5.95 -0.42 13.61
CA ARG A 19 4.68 0.22 13.95
C ARG A 19 4.81 1.74 13.96
N LEU A 20 3.98 2.40 13.16
CA LEU A 20 3.83 3.85 13.08
C LEU A 20 2.47 4.21 13.68
N ILE A 21 2.42 5.16 14.60
CA ILE A 21 1.21 5.44 15.39
C ILE A 21 0.63 6.81 15.00
N GLY A 22 -0.66 6.85 14.69
CA GLY A 22 -1.39 8.07 14.41
C GLY A 22 -0.83 8.93 13.27
N ILE A 23 -0.22 8.32 12.26
CA ILE A 23 0.41 9.07 11.16
C ILE A 23 -0.60 9.44 10.07
N PRO A 24 -0.47 10.62 9.43
CA PRO A 24 -1.25 10.96 8.26
C PRO A 24 -0.95 10.01 7.11
N PHE A 25 -2.00 9.55 6.43
CA PHE A 25 -1.87 8.71 5.24
C PHE A 25 -2.86 9.13 4.14
N THR A 26 -2.57 8.70 2.91
CA THR A 26 -3.47 8.82 1.76
C THR A 26 -3.31 7.63 0.83
N PHE A 27 -4.37 7.22 0.15
CA PHE A 27 -4.32 6.18 -0.87
C PHE A 27 -4.89 6.69 -2.19
N ASN A 28 -4.04 6.71 -3.21
CA ASN A 28 -4.40 7.03 -4.58
C ASN A 28 -4.56 5.72 -5.35
N PRO A 29 -5.80 5.29 -5.67
CA PRO A 29 -6.01 4.03 -6.38
C PRO A 29 -5.36 4.05 -7.76
N GLY A 30 -4.82 2.91 -8.18
CA GLY A 30 -4.21 2.77 -9.50
C GLY A 30 -5.25 2.74 -10.61
N GLU A 31 -4.82 3.09 -11.82
CA GLU A 31 -5.70 3.05 -12.99
C GLU A 31 -6.09 1.61 -13.35
N ARG A 32 -7.35 1.44 -13.75
CA ARG A 32 -7.83 0.21 -14.37
C ARG A 32 -7.68 0.33 -15.87
N THR A 33 -6.82 -0.48 -16.46
CA THR A 33 -6.57 -0.49 -17.91
C THR A 33 -7.01 -1.83 -18.50
N ILE A 34 -7.54 -1.82 -19.72
CA ILE A 34 -7.80 -3.04 -20.48
C ILE A 34 -6.51 -3.43 -21.19
N TYR A 35 -5.99 -4.62 -20.89
CA TYR A 35 -4.87 -5.20 -21.60
C TYR A 35 -5.41 -6.25 -22.58
N THR A 36 -5.14 -6.07 -23.87
CA THR A 36 -5.47 -7.05 -24.91
C THR A 36 -4.22 -7.87 -25.22
N GLY A 37 -4.29 -9.17 -24.96
CA GLY A 37 -3.24 -10.14 -25.27
C GLY A 37 -3.09 -10.38 -26.77
N ALA A 38 -1.96 -10.99 -27.15
CA ALA A 38 -1.66 -11.34 -28.54
C ALA A 38 -2.66 -12.33 -29.17
N ASP A 39 -3.47 -12.99 -28.34
CA ASP A 39 -4.53 -13.94 -28.69
C ASP A 39 -5.92 -13.27 -28.80
N ASN A 40 -6.00 -11.93 -28.82
CA ASN A 40 -7.24 -11.13 -28.75
C ASN A 40 -8.06 -11.32 -27.46
N THR A 41 -7.52 -11.95 -26.42
CA THR A 41 -8.18 -11.96 -25.10
C THR A 41 -7.97 -10.60 -24.43
N SER A 42 -9.05 -10.01 -23.90
CA SER A 42 -8.96 -8.76 -23.15
C SER A 42 -9.15 -9.03 -21.66
N ALA A 43 -8.14 -8.68 -20.86
CA ALA A 43 -8.19 -8.76 -19.41
C ALA A 43 -8.14 -7.35 -18.82
N ALA A 44 -8.98 -7.09 -17.82
CA ALA A 44 -8.85 -5.86 -17.03
C ALA A 44 -7.69 -6.02 -16.06
N VAL A 45 -6.66 -5.18 -16.20
CA VAL A 45 -5.54 -5.12 -15.27
C VAL A 45 -5.72 -3.89 -14.39
N LEU A 46 -5.84 -4.11 -13.08
CA LEU A 46 -5.72 -3.03 -12.10
C LEU A 46 -4.22 -2.79 -11.86
N ARG A 47 -3.74 -1.58 -12.10
CA ARG A 47 -2.37 -1.22 -11.73
C ARG A 47 -2.28 -0.93 -10.23
N ALA A 48 -1.09 -1.07 -9.67
CA ALA A 48 -0.85 -0.65 -8.30
C ALA A 48 -1.14 0.85 -8.17
N GLY A 49 -1.87 1.21 -7.12
CA GLY A 49 -2.00 2.60 -6.70
C GLY A 49 -0.78 3.05 -5.91
N TRP A 50 -0.93 4.17 -5.22
CA TRP A 50 0.09 4.75 -4.36
C TRP A 50 -0.48 4.97 -2.96
N LEU A 51 0.09 4.28 -1.97
CA LEU A 51 -0.15 4.54 -0.57
C LEU A 51 0.94 5.50 -0.08
N GLY A 52 0.54 6.69 0.36
CA GLY A 52 1.44 7.71 0.90
C GLY A 52 1.34 7.77 2.41
N LEU A 53 2.49 7.71 3.10
CA LEU A 53 2.63 7.83 4.54
C LEU A 53 3.44 9.09 4.87
N LYS A 54 2.92 9.98 5.72
CA LYS A 54 3.67 11.16 6.15
C LYS A 54 4.51 10.82 7.38
N THR A 55 5.75 10.41 7.14
CA THR A 55 6.68 9.95 8.18
C THR A 55 8.13 10.07 7.71
N GLU A 56 9.06 10.11 8.64
CA GLU A 56 10.49 10.05 8.32
C GLU A 56 10.88 8.66 7.79
N PRO A 57 11.88 8.56 6.88
CA PRO A 57 12.44 7.28 6.47
C PRO A 57 12.87 6.43 7.69
N PHE A 58 12.40 5.19 7.74
CA PHE A 58 12.73 4.23 8.80
C PHE A 58 13.43 2.99 8.22
N LYS A 59 14.24 2.29 9.01
CA LYS A 59 14.99 1.12 8.53
C LYS A 59 14.07 0.13 7.81
N GLY A 60 14.46 -0.30 6.61
CA GLY A 60 13.74 -1.31 5.85
C GLY A 60 12.52 -0.82 5.05
N TRP A 61 12.14 0.46 5.10
CA TRP A 61 10.94 0.97 4.43
C TRP A 61 10.88 0.63 2.92
N GLN A 62 12.00 0.70 2.20
CA GLN A 62 12.05 0.34 0.77
C GLN A 62 11.81 -1.15 0.50
N SER A 63 12.01 -2.00 1.51
CA SER A 63 11.76 -3.44 1.48
C SER A 63 10.38 -3.83 2.00
N ALA A 64 9.50 -2.86 2.31
CA ALA A 64 8.14 -3.12 2.73
C ALA A 64 7.38 -3.97 1.70
N HIS A 65 6.72 -5.03 2.15
CA HIS A 65 5.95 -5.94 1.30
C HIS A 65 4.46 -5.94 1.66
N VAL A 66 4.10 -5.67 2.92
CA VAL A 66 2.72 -5.50 3.38
C VAL A 66 2.64 -4.29 4.31
N LEU A 67 1.56 -3.50 4.19
CA LEU A 67 1.19 -2.44 5.12
C LEU A 67 -0.22 -2.70 5.64
N SER A 68 -0.37 -2.89 6.95
CA SER A 68 -1.67 -2.92 7.61
C SER A 68 -1.99 -1.52 8.12
N VAL A 69 -3.16 -0.99 7.79
CA VAL A 69 -3.61 0.35 8.13
C VAL A 69 -4.87 0.22 8.97
N THR A 70 -4.78 0.59 10.24
CA THR A 70 -5.92 0.68 11.16
C THR A 70 -6.34 2.12 11.28
N GLY A 71 -7.37 2.49 10.51
CA GLY A 71 -7.91 3.84 10.52
C GLY A 71 -8.60 4.17 11.83
N SER A 72 -8.57 5.45 12.24
CA SER A 72 -9.24 5.94 13.45
C SER A 72 -10.76 5.66 13.51
N ASN A 73 -11.36 5.35 12.36
CA ASN A 73 -12.80 5.07 12.22
C ASN A 73 -13.12 3.56 12.25
N GLY A 74 -12.15 2.70 12.57
CA GLY A 74 -12.33 1.24 12.57
C GLY A 74 -12.29 0.59 11.18
N ASP A 75 -11.75 1.29 10.19
CA ASP A 75 -11.54 0.78 8.84
C ASP A 75 -10.12 0.18 8.75
N ASP A 76 -10.05 -1.12 9.02
CA ASP A 76 -8.83 -1.91 8.89
C ASP A 76 -8.63 -2.33 7.44
N ARG A 77 -7.51 -1.92 6.85
CA ARG A 77 -7.16 -2.21 5.47
C ARG A 77 -5.75 -2.77 5.38
N VAL A 78 -5.59 -3.81 4.58
CA VAL A 78 -4.27 -4.36 4.25
C VAL A 78 -3.91 -3.93 2.84
N PHE A 79 -2.66 -3.52 2.64
CA PHE A 79 -2.10 -3.18 1.35
C PHE A 79 -0.89 -4.05 1.05
N GLU A 80 -0.86 -4.65 -0.12
CA GLU A 80 0.31 -5.34 -0.64
C GLU A 80 1.16 -4.40 -1.48
N VAL A 81 2.47 -4.35 -1.22
CA VAL A 81 3.41 -3.56 -2.04
C VAL A 81 3.76 -4.32 -3.31
N LYS A 82 3.32 -3.80 -4.46
CA LYS A 82 3.56 -4.41 -5.78
C LYS A 82 4.69 -3.68 -6.50
N ARG A 83 5.90 -4.24 -6.44
CA ARG A 83 7.12 -3.64 -7.03
C ARG A 83 7.40 -4.03 -8.47
N ASN A 84 6.37 -4.47 -9.20
CA ASN A 84 6.53 -4.99 -10.57
C ASN A 84 6.97 -3.90 -11.57
N PHE A 85 6.55 -2.66 -11.35
CA PHE A 85 6.82 -1.53 -12.26
C PHE A 85 7.39 -0.30 -11.54
N ASN A 86 7.21 -0.20 -10.22
CA ASN A 86 7.60 0.95 -9.41
C ASN A 86 8.27 0.47 -8.12
N ASN A 87 9.15 1.29 -7.57
CA ASN A 87 9.73 1.09 -6.24
C ASN A 87 9.16 2.11 -5.25
N PRO A 88 9.16 1.81 -3.94
CA PRO A 88 8.89 2.82 -2.93
C PRO A 88 9.82 4.03 -3.11
N LEU A 89 9.27 5.23 -2.95
CA LEU A 89 10.02 6.49 -3.12
C LEU A 89 9.70 7.48 -2.00
N GLN A 90 10.60 8.44 -1.80
CA GLN A 90 10.38 9.56 -0.89
C GLN A 90 10.17 10.83 -1.71
N GLU A 91 9.13 11.59 -1.38
CA GLU A 91 8.85 12.91 -1.95
C GLU A 91 8.51 13.88 -0.81
N GLY A 92 9.46 14.77 -0.47
CA GLY A 92 9.34 15.63 0.71
C GLY A 92 9.21 14.80 1.99
N ASP A 93 8.15 15.07 2.75
CA ASP A 93 7.83 14.38 4.02
C ASP A 93 7.03 13.08 3.81
N TRP A 94 6.83 12.65 2.57
CA TRP A 94 6.01 11.49 2.24
C TRP A 94 6.84 10.32 1.76
N LEU A 95 6.58 9.16 2.35
CA LEU A 95 7.00 7.87 1.81
C LEU A 95 5.85 7.28 1.00
N TRP A 96 6.12 7.00 -0.27
CA TRP A 96 5.15 6.50 -1.23
C TRP A 96 5.44 5.05 -1.57
N PHE A 97 4.42 4.19 -1.44
CA PHE A 97 4.49 2.77 -1.68
C PHE A 97 3.56 2.39 -2.83
N PRO A 98 4.06 1.69 -3.88
CA PRO A 98 3.19 1.17 -4.92
C PRO A 98 2.35 0.02 -4.34
N ALA A 99 1.06 0.25 -4.16
CA ALA A 99 0.22 -0.58 -3.30
C ALA A 99 -1.08 -1.03 -3.97
N MET A 100 -1.50 -2.26 -3.69
CA MET A 100 -2.85 -2.75 -4.00
C MET A 100 -3.58 -3.09 -2.70
N PRO A 101 -4.87 -2.74 -2.56
CA PRO A 101 -5.68 -3.25 -1.46
C PRO A 101 -5.67 -4.78 -1.50
N GLY A 102 -5.29 -5.41 -0.39
CA GLY A 102 -5.44 -6.84 -0.20
C GLY A 102 -6.90 -7.20 0.02
N GLU A 103 -7.31 -8.37 -0.45
CA GLU A 103 -8.56 -8.97 0.02
C GLU A 103 -8.29 -9.57 1.40
N VAL A 104 -8.91 -9.02 2.45
CA VAL A 104 -8.98 -9.71 3.74
C VAL A 104 -9.99 -10.84 3.55
N ALA A 105 -9.51 -12.02 3.15
CA ALA A 105 -10.38 -13.19 3.10
C ALA A 105 -10.92 -13.44 4.53
N PRO A 106 -12.25 -13.51 4.73
CA PRO A 106 -12.77 -13.91 6.03
C PRO A 106 -12.24 -15.31 6.34
N PHE A 107 -11.69 -15.49 7.54
CA PHE A 107 -11.30 -16.81 8.03
C PHE A 107 -12.49 -17.76 7.88
N ARG A 108 -12.35 -18.80 7.06
CA ARG A 108 -13.33 -19.89 6.99
C ARG A 108 -13.14 -20.74 8.25
N THR A 109 -14.06 -20.60 9.20
CA THR A 109 -14.22 -21.49 10.35
C THR A 109 -14.83 -22.83 9.94
#